data_AF-A0A950RSI5-F1
#
_entry.id   AF-A0A950RSI5-F1
#
_cell.length_a   1.000
_cell.length_b   1.000
_cell.length_c   1.000
_cell.angle_alpha   90.00
_cell.angle_beta   90.00
_cell.angle_gamma   90.00
#
_symmetry.space_group_name_H-M   'P 1'
#
loop_
_entity.id
_entity.type
_entity.pdbx_description
1 polymer ?
#
loop_
_entity_poly.entity_id
_entity_poly.type
_entity_poly.pdbx_seq_one_letter_code
_entity_poly.pdbx_strand_id
1 'polypeptide(L)'
;MKGLDLELFLRLPGAAAKRAYRFLDKSLPAAGAQAYDLRLFACEKVGMSRHYKPSRLITEVQATVVDPLEKAHFLAPLDPKERFVKEARGRYRVLFARQGPPEALPAQASPPAALTADLRRLRLSGNKVREVLSAYTPEYIAAKIDIVDWLRQGKHAPELRNPAGFLLKALEDDYQPPEGYESRQQREERERRQREQEDHQRQRQQQRQAEERAREERERALQAARREHLNAHWQALPSAAQAELEQRALAQASDFQRDFLRREGPVAEATRQNLIDQEILRLHPWPAGT
;
A
#
# COMPACT_ATOMS: atom_id res chain seq x y z
N MET A 1 -32.55 -27.55 13.52
CA MET A 1 -33.40 -26.92 12.48
C MET A 1 -32.87 -25.51 12.29
N LYS A 2 -32.53 -25.09 11.06
CA LYS A 2 -32.19 -23.67 10.82
C LYS A 2 -33.45 -22.83 11.04
N GLY A 3 -33.32 -21.71 11.75
CA GLY A 3 -34.41 -20.76 11.91
C GLY A 3 -34.71 -20.11 10.56
N LEU A 4 -35.97 -20.19 10.12
CA LEU A 4 -36.43 -19.43 8.95
C LEU A 4 -36.43 -17.95 9.32
N ASP A 5 -35.98 -17.08 8.41
CA ASP A 5 -36.18 -15.64 8.56
C ASP A 5 -37.67 -15.32 8.39
N LEU A 6 -38.33 -15.11 9.52
CA LEU A 6 -39.76 -14.85 9.59
C LEU A 6 -40.12 -13.48 9.02
N GLU A 7 -39.23 -12.49 9.08
CA GLU A 7 -39.50 -11.17 8.49
C GLU A 7 -39.54 -11.26 6.97
N LEU A 8 -38.56 -11.95 6.39
CA LEU A 8 -38.50 -12.19 4.95
C LEU A 8 -39.71 -13.01 4.47
N PHE A 9 -40.07 -14.07 5.20
CA PHE A 9 -41.22 -14.91 4.87
C PHE A 9 -42.55 -14.14 4.85
N LEU A 10 -42.73 -13.19 5.78
CA LEU A 10 -43.94 -12.38 5.86
C LEU A 10 -44.05 -11.35 4.75
N ARG A 11 -42.91 -10.81 4.26
CA ARG A 11 -42.86 -9.83 3.15
C ARG A 11 -43.18 -10.41 1.77
N LEU A 12 -43.13 -11.74 1.60
CA LEU A 12 -43.36 -12.36 0.29
C LEU A 12 -44.85 -12.30 -0.13
N PRO A 13 -45.16 -11.88 -1.36
CA PRO A 13 -46.52 -11.50 -1.78
C PRO A 13 -47.46 -12.68 -2.06
N GLY A 14 -46.96 -13.92 -2.17
CA GLY A 14 -47.77 -15.07 -2.60
C GLY A 14 -47.40 -16.40 -1.96
N ALA A 15 -48.36 -17.33 -1.93
CA ALA A 15 -48.17 -18.68 -1.40
C ALA A 15 -47.10 -19.47 -2.19
N ALA A 16 -46.99 -19.23 -3.50
CA ALA A 16 -45.96 -19.78 -4.37
C ALA A 16 -44.54 -19.36 -3.93
N ALA A 17 -44.30 -18.05 -3.80
CA ALA A 17 -43.03 -17.49 -3.31
C ALA A 17 -42.67 -18.01 -1.91
N LYS A 18 -43.64 -18.08 -0.99
CA LYS A 18 -43.44 -18.59 0.37
C LYS A 18 -43.04 -20.06 0.41
N ARG A 19 -43.67 -20.91 -0.41
CA ARG A 19 -43.32 -22.34 -0.52
C ARG A 19 -41.96 -22.53 -1.16
N ALA A 20 -41.67 -21.77 -2.22
CA ALA A 20 -40.37 -21.76 -2.88
C ALA A 20 -39.27 -21.33 -1.91
N TYR A 21 -39.47 -20.25 -1.16
CA TYR A 21 -38.55 -19.76 -0.14
C TYR A 21 -38.25 -20.83 0.91
N ARG A 22 -39.27 -21.49 1.46
CA ARG A 22 -39.06 -22.58 2.44
C ARG A 22 -38.25 -23.74 1.88
N PHE A 23 -38.46 -24.08 0.61
CA PHE A 23 -37.70 -25.12 -0.06
C PHE A 23 -36.26 -24.67 -0.28
N LEU A 24 -36.06 -23.49 -0.87
CA LEU A 24 -34.74 -22.94 -1.20
C LEU A 24 -33.93 -22.59 0.05
N ASP A 25 -34.50 -22.08 1.12
CA ASP A 25 -33.76 -21.84 2.37
C ASP A 25 -33.16 -23.14 2.95
N LYS A 26 -33.87 -24.27 2.76
CA LYS A 26 -33.38 -25.59 3.14
C LYS A 26 -32.42 -26.21 2.12
N SER A 27 -32.72 -26.06 0.83
CA SER A 27 -32.07 -26.83 -0.23
C SER A 27 -30.94 -26.09 -0.94
N LEU A 28 -30.93 -24.76 -0.88
CA LEU A 28 -29.93 -23.92 -1.51
C LEU A 28 -28.71 -23.83 -0.59
N PRO A 29 -27.50 -24.06 -1.10
CA PRO A 29 -26.29 -23.92 -0.31
C PRO A 29 -26.14 -22.47 0.18
N ALA A 30 -25.43 -22.30 1.30
CA ALA A 30 -25.16 -20.97 1.86
C ALA A 30 -24.29 -20.12 0.91
N ALA A 31 -23.42 -20.77 0.13
CA ALA A 31 -22.61 -20.17 -0.92
C ALA A 31 -22.79 -20.98 -2.22
N GLY A 32 -23.12 -20.28 -3.31
CA GLY A 32 -23.21 -20.86 -4.67
C GLY A 32 -24.60 -20.86 -5.29
N ALA A 33 -24.64 -21.36 -6.53
CA ALA A 33 -25.86 -21.57 -7.30
C ALA A 33 -26.21 -23.06 -7.37
N GLN A 34 -27.48 -23.39 -7.26
CA GLN A 34 -27.97 -24.75 -7.48
C GLN A 34 -29.06 -24.76 -8.55
N ALA A 35 -28.92 -25.72 -9.44
CA ALA A 35 -29.78 -25.87 -10.59
C ALA A 35 -30.74 -27.06 -10.37
N TYR A 36 -32.03 -26.84 -10.54
CA TYR A 36 -33.11 -27.82 -10.30
C TYR A 36 -33.95 -28.03 -11.56
N ASP A 37 -34.51 -29.23 -11.73
CA ASP A 37 -35.49 -29.46 -12.81
C ASP A 37 -36.71 -28.54 -12.62
N LEU A 38 -37.01 -27.74 -13.65
CA LEU A 38 -38.06 -26.72 -13.61
C LEU A 38 -39.42 -27.33 -13.32
N ARG A 39 -39.73 -28.49 -13.90
CA ARG A 39 -41.05 -29.10 -13.81
C ARG A 39 -41.27 -29.70 -12.43
N LEU A 40 -40.27 -30.42 -11.91
CA LEU A 40 -40.30 -30.96 -10.54
C LEU A 40 -40.38 -29.83 -9.51
N PHE A 41 -39.56 -28.79 -9.66
CA PHE A 41 -39.59 -27.63 -8.78
C PHE A 41 -40.96 -26.94 -8.78
N ALA A 42 -41.46 -26.55 -9.95
CA ALA A 42 -42.71 -25.82 -10.08
C ALA A 42 -43.92 -26.63 -9.61
N CYS A 43 -44.03 -27.90 -10.01
CA CYS A 43 -45.22 -28.71 -9.71
C CYS A 43 -45.22 -29.24 -8.28
N GLU A 44 -44.08 -29.70 -7.76
CA GLU A 44 -44.04 -30.37 -6.45
C GLU A 44 -43.72 -29.41 -5.30
N LYS A 45 -42.88 -28.40 -5.54
CA LYS A 45 -42.38 -27.53 -4.46
C LYS A 45 -43.12 -26.20 -4.40
N VAL A 46 -43.46 -25.63 -5.55
CA VAL A 46 -44.22 -24.37 -5.63
C VAL A 46 -45.74 -24.62 -5.63
N GLY A 47 -46.17 -25.73 -6.26
CA GLY A 47 -47.57 -26.15 -6.33
C GLY A 47 -48.29 -25.65 -7.59
N MET A 48 -47.57 -25.52 -8.70
CA MET A 48 -48.14 -25.16 -10.00
C MET A 48 -48.80 -26.36 -10.69
N SER A 49 -49.72 -26.10 -11.63
CA SER A 49 -50.43 -27.16 -12.35
C SER A 49 -49.50 -27.99 -13.25
N ARG A 50 -49.64 -29.31 -13.19
CA ARG A 50 -48.87 -30.28 -14.01
C ARG A 50 -49.18 -30.18 -15.52
N HIS A 51 -50.28 -29.53 -15.88
CA HIS A 51 -50.76 -29.35 -17.25
C HIS A 51 -50.14 -28.14 -17.96
N TYR A 52 -49.36 -27.31 -17.25
CA TYR A 52 -48.68 -26.18 -17.88
C TYR A 52 -47.57 -26.64 -18.82
N LYS A 53 -47.54 -26.01 -20.00
CA LYS A 53 -46.44 -26.15 -20.96
C LYS A 53 -45.16 -25.54 -20.36
N PRO A 54 -43.97 -26.04 -20.74
CA PRO A 54 -42.70 -25.53 -20.20
C PRO A 54 -42.52 -24.02 -20.34
N SER A 55 -42.96 -23.41 -21.45
CA SER A 55 -42.92 -21.95 -21.64
C SER A 55 -43.73 -21.19 -20.60
N ARG A 56 -44.94 -21.68 -20.28
CA ARG A 56 -45.80 -21.08 -19.25
C ARG A 56 -45.21 -21.29 -17.85
N LEU A 57 -44.57 -22.42 -17.60
CA LEU A 57 -43.86 -22.67 -16.33
C LEU A 57 -42.69 -21.70 -16.12
N ILE A 58 -41.92 -21.39 -17.18
CA ILE A 58 -40.82 -20.42 -17.11
C ILE A 58 -41.37 -19.04 -16.70
N THR A 59 -42.37 -18.54 -17.41
CA THR A 59 -42.97 -17.22 -17.13
C THR A 59 -43.58 -17.15 -15.74
N GLU A 60 -44.32 -18.18 -15.32
CA GLU A 60 -44.96 -18.23 -14.00
C GLU A 60 -43.92 -18.33 -12.88
N VAL A 61 -42.88 -19.16 -13.04
CA VAL A 61 -41.80 -19.27 -12.04
C VAL A 61 -41.01 -17.96 -11.94
N GLN A 62 -40.73 -17.30 -13.06
CA GLN A 62 -40.08 -15.99 -13.04
C GLN A 62 -40.93 -14.97 -12.27
N ALA A 63 -42.18 -14.75 -12.66
CA ALA A 63 -43.03 -13.72 -12.09
C ALA A 63 -43.43 -13.97 -10.63
N THR A 64 -43.70 -15.23 -10.26
CA THR A 64 -44.29 -15.55 -8.94
C THR A 64 -43.27 -16.00 -7.90
N VAL A 65 -42.07 -16.41 -8.32
CA VAL A 65 -41.03 -16.93 -7.42
C VAL A 65 -39.75 -16.13 -7.54
N VAL A 66 -39.22 -15.95 -8.75
CA VAL A 66 -37.91 -15.28 -8.94
C VAL A 66 -38.01 -13.80 -8.61
N ASP A 67 -38.89 -13.05 -9.27
CA ASP A 67 -38.97 -11.59 -9.11
C ASP A 67 -39.23 -11.17 -7.65
N PRO A 68 -40.15 -11.83 -6.90
CA PRO A 68 -40.35 -11.49 -5.49
C PRO A 68 -39.16 -11.83 -4.60
N LEU A 69 -38.42 -12.89 -4.90
CA LEU A 69 -37.26 -13.31 -4.10
C LEU A 69 -36.00 -12.50 -4.42
N GLU A 70 -35.85 -12.01 -5.66
CA GLU A 70 -34.83 -11.02 -6.02
C GLU A 70 -35.13 -9.66 -5.37
N LYS A 71 -36.39 -9.21 -5.42
CA LYS A 71 -36.82 -7.97 -4.77
C LYS A 71 -36.65 -8.00 -3.25
N ALA A 72 -36.81 -9.18 -2.65
CA ALA A 72 -36.62 -9.39 -1.22
C ALA A 72 -35.15 -9.68 -0.84
N HIS A 73 -34.23 -9.51 -1.79
CA HIS A 73 -32.79 -9.73 -1.64
C HIS A 73 -32.37 -11.12 -1.17
N PHE A 74 -33.15 -12.15 -1.50
CA PHE A 74 -32.83 -13.55 -1.17
C PHE A 74 -32.11 -14.27 -2.31
N LEU A 75 -32.47 -13.95 -3.56
CA LEU A 75 -31.82 -14.48 -4.76
C LEU A 75 -30.99 -13.39 -5.45
N ALA A 76 -29.82 -13.77 -5.95
CA ALA A 76 -29.01 -12.89 -6.79
C ALA A 76 -29.72 -12.68 -8.14
N PRO A 77 -29.66 -11.47 -8.73
CA PRO A 77 -30.21 -11.23 -10.07
C PRO A 77 -29.41 -12.04 -11.10
N LEU A 78 -30.10 -12.84 -11.91
CA LEU A 78 -29.51 -13.57 -13.06
C LEU A 78 -30.34 -13.29 -14.31
N ASP A 79 -29.68 -13.22 -15.48
CA ASP A 79 -30.39 -13.08 -16.76
C ASP A 79 -31.35 -14.27 -16.96
N PRO A 80 -32.60 -14.04 -17.39
CA PRO A 80 -33.57 -15.11 -17.66
C PRO A 80 -33.04 -16.23 -18.59
N LYS A 81 -32.14 -15.92 -19.53
CA LYS A 81 -31.53 -16.91 -20.43
C LYS A 81 -30.55 -17.83 -19.72
N GLU A 82 -29.82 -17.30 -18.74
CA GLU A 82 -28.90 -18.07 -17.91
C GLU A 82 -29.65 -18.81 -16.80
N ARG A 83 -30.77 -18.25 -16.34
CA ARG A 83 -31.61 -18.84 -15.30
C ARG A 83 -32.37 -20.08 -15.77
N PHE A 84 -32.91 -20.07 -16.99
CA PHE A 84 -33.69 -21.18 -17.54
C PHE A 84 -32.94 -21.86 -18.68
N VAL A 85 -32.10 -22.82 -18.33
CA VAL A 85 -31.29 -23.57 -19.30
C VAL A 85 -32.09 -24.74 -19.86
N LYS A 86 -32.14 -24.85 -21.19
CA LYS A 86 -32.77 -25.97 -21.89
C LYS A 86 -31.83 -27.17 -21.92
N GLU A 87 -32.14 -28.23 -21.18
CA GLU A 87 -31.33 -29.46 -21.16
C GLU A 87 -31.72 -30.44 -22.27
N ALA A 88 -33.02 -30.59 -22.55
CA ALA A 88 -33.52 -31.51 -23.59
C ALA A 88 -34.90 -31.09 -24.11
N ARG A 89 -35.44 -31.81 -25.11
CA ARG A 89 -36.78 -31.53 -25.66
C ARG A 89 -37.83 -31.58 -24.55
N GLY A 90 -38.35 -30.40 -24.16
CA GLY A 90 -39.38 -30.26 -23.13
C GLY A 90 -38.89 -30.30 -21.68
N ARG A 91 -37.57 -30.41 -21.43
CA ARG A 91 -36.97 -30.36 -20.08
C ARG A 91 -36.12 -29.10 -19.94
N TYR A 92 -36.38 -28.36 -18.87
CA TYR A 92 -35.70 -27.13 -18.54
C TYR A 92 -35.18 -27.23 -17.12
N ARG A 93 -34.06 -26.58 -16.87
CA ARG A 93 -33.46 -26.45 -15.56
C ARG A 93 -33.50 -25.00 -15.13
N VAL A 94 -33.86 -24.76 -13.88
CA VAL A 94 -33.87 -23.44 -13.25
C VAL A 94 -32.68 -23.31 -12.31
N LEU A 95 -31.87 -22.29 -12.51
CA LEU A 95 -30.74 -21.94 -11.65
C LEU A 95 -31.19 -20.93 -10.59
N PHE A 96 -30.95 -21.25 -9.32
CA PHE A 96 -31.11 -20.31 -8.22
C PHE A 96 -29.75 -20.04 -7.61
N ALA A 97 -29.40 -18.76 -7.43
CA ALA A 97 -28.22 -18.34 -6.69
C ALA A 97 -28.67 -17.53 -5.48
N ARG A 98 -28.15 -17.86 -4.30
CA ARG A 98 -28.44 -17.10 -3.09
C ARG A 98 -27.79 -15.73 -3.21
N GLN A 99 -28.49 -14.67 -2.82
CA GLN A 99 -27.86 -13.36 -2.66
C GLN A 99 -27.00 -13.42 -1.39
N GLY A 100 -25.70 -13.67 -1.57
CA GLY A 100 -24.66 -13.44 -0.58
C GLY A 100 -23.73 -12.32 -1.06
N PRO A 101 -22.75 -11.87 -0.25
CA PRO A 101 -21.70 -10.97 -0.72
C PRO A 101 -21.09 -11.53 -2.01
N PRO A 102 -20.73 -10.68 -2.97
CA PRO A 102 -20.45 -11.10 -4.33
C PRO A 102 -19.31 -12.12 -4.35
N GLU A 103 -19.56 -13.19 -5.11
CA GLU A 103 -18.58 -14.13 -5.67
C GLU A 103 -18.22 -15.39 -4.85
N ALA A 104 -18.76 -16.55 -5.28
CA ALA A 104 -18.33 -17.88 -4.87
C ALA A 104 -18.26 -18.85 -6.07
N LEU A 105 -17.09 -18.83 -6.74
CA LEU A 105 -16.23 -19.85 -7.39
C LEU A 105 -16.78 -21.10 -8.12
N PRO A 106 -16.02 -21.67 -9.08
CA PRO A 106 -15.81 -23.11 -9.19
C PRO A 106 -14.48 -23.54 -8.53
N ALA A 107 -14.57 -24.64 -7.78
CA ALA A 107 -13.47 -25.26 -7.03
C ALA A 107 -12.46 -26.00 -7.93
N GLN A 108 -11.17 -25.69 -7.76
CA GLN A 108 -10.04 -26.64 -7.63
C GLN A 108 -8.70 -25.89 -7.60
N ALA A 109 -8.32 -25.41 -6.42
CA ALA A 109 -6.93 -25.24 -6.04
C ALA A 109 -6.86 -25.65 -4.56
N SER A 110 -5.87 -26.47 -4.20
CA SER A 110 -5.55 -26.70 -2.78
C SER A 110 -5.58 -25.35 -2.05
N PRO A 111 -6.17 -25.26 -0.85
CA PRO A 111 -6.21 -23.99 -0.13
C PRO A 111 -4.78 -23.47 -0.03
N PRO A 112 -4.51 -22.20 -0.41
CA PRO A 112 -3.16 -21.68 -0.42
C PRO A 112 -2.48 -21.95 0.92
N ALA A 113 -1.33 -22.62 0.89
CA ALA A 113 -0.60 -22.97 2.12
C ALA A 113 -0.35 -21.72 3.00
N ALA A 114 -0.18 -20.55 2.35
CA ALA A 114 -0.10 -19.24 2.99
C ALA A 114 -1.34 -18.89 3.83
N LEU A 115 -2.55 -19.01 3.28
CA LEU A 115 -3.80 -18.71 4.00
C LEU A 115 -4.02 -19.63 5.20
N THR A 116 -3.64 -20.90 5.08
CA THR A 116 -3.70 -21.84 6.20
C THR A 116 -2.75 -21.42 7.32
N ALA A 117 -1.56 -20.94 6.98
CA ALA A 117 -0.60 -20.41 7.95
C ALA A 117 -1.10 -19.11 8.59
N ASP A 118 -1.70 -18.20 7.82
CA ASP A 118 -2.25 -16.94 8.32
C ASP A 118 -3.41 -17.18 9.31
N LEU A 119 -4.35 -18.08 8.99
CA LEU A 119 -5.45 -18.43 9.90
C LEU A 119 -4.92 -19.09 11.20
N ARG A 120 -3.87 -19.91 11.10
CA ARG A 120 -3.20 -20.49 12.29
C ARG A 120 -2.45 -19.43 13.11
N ARG A 121 -1.84 -18.43 12.47
CA ARG A 121 -1.21 -17.27 13.15
C ARG A 121 -2.23 -16.52 14.00
N LEU A 122 -3.48 -16.46 13.54
CA LEU A 122 -4.59 -15.87 14.30
C LEU A 122 -5.12 -16.78 15.43
N ARG A 123 -4.57 -17.99 15.60
CA ARG A 123 -4.94 -19.03 16.58
C ARG A 123 -6.29 -19.70 16.33
N LEU A 124 -6.72 -19.84 15.07
CA LEU A 124 -7.85 -20.72 14.74
C LEU A 124 -7.45 -22.20 14.85
N SER A 125 -8.37 -23.02 15.39
CA SER A 125 -8.18 -24.47 15.46
C SER A 125 -8.25 -25.11 14.08
N GLY A 126 -7.58 -26.25 13.89
CA GLY A 126 -7.51 -26.93 12.58
C GLY A 126 -8.88 -27.23 11.95
N ASN A 127 -9.87 -27.59 12.78
CA ASN A 127 -11.24 -27.82 12.32
C ASN A 127 -11.89 -26.53 11.81
N LYS A 128 -11.72 -25.42 12.53
CA LYS A 128 -12.29 -24.12 12.14
C LYS A 128 -11.61 -23.53 10.91
N VAL A 129 -10.30 -23.74 10.76
CA VAL A 129 -9.55 -23.37 9.55
C VAL A 129 -10.12 -24.10 8.33
N ARG A 130 -10.36 -25.42 8.44
CA ARG A 130 -10.94 -26.21 7.36
C ARG A 130 -12.36 -25.75 7.00
N GLU A 131 -13.17 -25.45 8.01
CA GLU A 131 -14.52 -24.90 7.85
C GLU A 131 -14.49 -23.58 7.07
N VAL A 132 -13.66 -22.62 7.51
CA VAL A 132 -13.52 -21.31 6.86
C VAL A 132 -13.04 -21.44 5.41
N LEU A 133 -12.01 -22.24 5.16
CA LEU A 133 -11.48 -22.47 3.80
C LEU A 133 -12.47 -23.18 2.88
N SER A 134 -13.42 -23.94 3.43
CA SER A 134 -14.47 -24.59 2.65
C SER A 134 -15.70 -23.71 2.43
N ALA A 135 -15.92 -22.71 3.29
CA ALA A 135 -17.10 -21.86 3.28
C ALA A 135 -16.90 -20.53 2.53
N TYR A 136 -15.66 -20.03 2.46
CA TYR A 136 -15.35 -18.72 1.90
C TYR A 136 -14.22 -18.79 0.86
N THR A 137 -14.23 -17.85 -0.08
CA THR A 137 -13.16 -17.74 -1.10
C THR A 137 -11.82 -17.34 -0.49
N PRO A 138 -10.69 -17.80 -1.04
CA PRO A 138 -9.35 -17.38 -0.60
C PRO A 138 -9.17 -15.85 -0.53
N GLU A 139 -9.70 -15.13 -1.52
CA GLU A 139 -9.57 -13.67 -1.68
C GLU A 139 -10.33 -12.94 -0.56
N TYR A 140 -11.58 -13.34 -0.30
CA TYR A 140 -12.39 -12.79 0.78
C TYR A 140 -11.77 -13.05 2.16
N ILE A 141 -11.27 -14.27 2.41
CA ILE A 141 -10.57 -14.59 3.66
C ILE A 141 -9.32 -13.70 3.79
N ALA A 142 -8.52 -13.56 2.74
CA ALA A 142 -7.33 -12.71 2.73
C ALA A 142 -7.67 -11.24 3.03
N ALA A 143 -8.75 -10.71 2.46
CA ALA A 143 -9.21 -9.36 2.72
C ALA A 143 -9.60 -9.15 4.19
N LYS A 144 -10.36 -10.09 4.79
CA LYS A 144 -10.72 -9.98 6.21
C LYS A 144 -9.52 -10.15 7.13
N ILE A 145 -8.56 -11.02 6.79
CA ILE A 145 -7.29 -11.14 7.52
C ILE A 145 -6.51 -9.81 7.47
N ASP A 146 -6.48 -9.14 6.31
CA ASP A 146 -5.79 -7.85 6.19
C ASP A 146 -6.42 -6.76 7.06
N ILE A 147 -7.76 -6.73 7.19
CA ILE A 147 -8.45 -5.85 8.13
C ILE A 147 -8.03 -6.15 9.57
N VAL A 148 -7.98 -7.42 9.96
CA VAL A 148 -7.52 -7.83 11.30
C VAL A 148 -6.08 -7.39 11.56
N ASP A 149 -5.18 -7.58 10.58
CA ASP A 149 -3.78 -7.18 10.71
C ASP A 149 -3.62 -5.65 10.77
N TRP A 150 -4.41 -4.90 9.99
CA TRP A 150 -4.44 -3.43 10.07
C TRP A 150 -4.92 -2.95 11.44
N LEU A 151 -6.00 -3.52 11.97
CA LEU A 151 -6.53 -3.19 13.29
C LEU A 151 -5.53 -3.47 14.41
N ARG A 152 -4.70 -4.52 14.28
CA ARG A 152 -3.63 -4.85 15.24
C ARG A 152 -2.49 -3.85 15.25
N GLN A 153 -2.22 -3.17 14.13
CA GLN A 153 -1.10 -2.24 13.98
C GLN A 153 -1.52 -0.79 14.23
N GLY A 154 -2.81 -0.49 14.07
CA GLY A 154 -3.38 0.84 14.23
C GLY A 154 -3.77 1.19 15.67
N LYS A 155 -4.42 2.34 15.82
CA LYS A 155 -4.90 2.89 17.10
C LYS A 155 -5.95 1.99 17.78
N HIS A 156 -6.61 1.12 17.02
CA HIS A 156 -7.64 0.18 17.50
C HIS A 156 -7.08 -1.15 18.03
N ALA A 157 -5.75 -1.31 18.08
CA ALA A 157 -5.11 -2.52 18.60
C ALA A 157 -5.58 -2.94 20.01
N PRO A 158 -5.86 -2.02 20.97
CA PRO A 158 -6.36 -2.39 22.30
C PRO A 158 -7.77 -3.00 22.30
N GLU A 159 -8.58 -2.69 21.28
CA GLU A 159 -9.96 -3.16 21.15
C GLU A 159 -10.02 -4.60 20.60
N LEU A 160 -8.98 -5.02 19.87
CA LEU A 160 -8.91 -6.35 19.26
C LEU A 160 -8.35 -7.42 20.21
N ARG A 161 -9.03 -7.62 21.35
CA ARG A 161 -8.64 -8.62 22.36
C ARG A 161 -8.65 -10.07 21.85
N ASN A 162 -9.58 -10.41 20.95
CA ASN A 162 -9.68 -11.73 20.34
C ASN A 162 -9.73 -11.65 18.80
N PRO A 163 -8.57 -11.73 18.14
CA PRO A 163 -8.47 -11.59 16.69
C PRO A 163 -9.07 -12.75 15.90
N ALA A 164 -9.01 -13.99 16.41
CA ALA A 164 -9.69 -15.14 15.78
C ALA A 164 -11.22 -15.00 15.85
N GLY A 165 -11.74 -14.62 17.03
CA GLY A 165 -13.18 -14.39 17.20
C GLY A 165 -13.69 -13.24 16.35
N PHE A 166 -12.91 -12.17 16.26
CA PHE A 166 -13.21 -11.04 15.37
C PHE A 166 -13.24 -11.47 13.90
N LEU A 167 -12.24 -12.23 13.43
CA LEU A 167 -12.22 -12.71 12.05
C LEU A 167 -13.46 -13.54 11.72
N LEU A 168 -13.83 -14.47 12.60
CA LEU A 168 -15.00 -15.32 12.37
C LEU A 168 -16.29 -14.51 12.27
N LYS A 169 -16.48 -13.52 13.16
CA LYS A 169 -17.61 -12.60 13.07
C LYS A 169 -17.57 -11.73 11.82
N ALA A 170 -16.39 -11.21 11.47
CA ALA A 170 -16.22 -10.41 10.27
C ALA A 170 -16.51 -11.19 8.98
N LEU A 171 -16.24 -12.49 8.96
CA LEU A 171 -16.59 -13.39 7.86
C LEU A 171 -18.11 -13.66 7.81
N GLU A 172 -18.74 -13.88 8.97
CA GLU A 172 -20.17 -14.21 9.10
C GLU A 172 -21.08 -13.01 8.83
N ASP A 173 -20.77 -11.85 9.41
CA ASP A 173 -21.56 -10.63 9.36
C ASP A 173 -21.10 -9.65 8.25
N ASP A 174 -20.13 -10.05 7.42
CA ASP A 174 -19.50 -9.23 6.37
C ASP A 174 -19.09 -7.82 6.82
N TYR A 175 -18.26 -7.75 7.85
CA TYR A 175 -17.80 -6.45 8.38
C TYR A 175 -17.06 -5.67 7.32
N GLN A 176 -17.51 -4.45 7.06
CA GLN A 176 -16.86 -3.57 6.10
C GLN A 176 -15.57 -2.99 6.68
N PRO A 177 -14.60 -2.61 5.82
CA PRO A 177 -13.39 -1.96 6.29
C PRO A 177 -13.72 -0.70 7.12
N PRO A 178 -13.07 -0.51 8.28
CA PRO A 178 -13.30 0.66 9.13
C PRO A 178 -12.78 1.94 8.46
N GLU A 179 -13.23 3.09 8.97
CA GLU A 179 -12.79 4.39 8.48
C GLU A 179 -11.26 4.53 8.59
N GLY A 180 -10.62 4.98 7.50
CA GLY A 180 -9.17 5.10 7.41
C GLY A 180 -8.41 3.79 7.19
N TYR A 181 -9.10 2.67 6.93
CA TYR A 181 -8.45 1.43 6.52
C TYR A 181 -7.66 1.63 5.23
N GLU A 182 -6.37 1.33 5.30
CA GLU A 182 -5.49 1.24 4.13
C GLU A 182 -5.25 -0.23 3.83
N SER A 183 -5.47 -0.66 2.59
CA SER A 183 -5.22 -2.05 2.20
C SER A 183 -3.73 -2.36 2.21
N ARG A 184 -3.37 -3.65 2.31
CA ARG A 184 -1.97 -4.10 2.22
C ARG A 184 -1.23 -3.49 1.02
N GLN A 185 -1.85 -3.47 -0.15
CA GLN A 185 -1.26 -2.91 -1.36
C GLN A 185 -0.98 -1.40 -1.22
N GLN A 186 -1.91 -0.65 -0.62
CA GLN A 186 -1.75 0.78 -0.38
C GLN A 186 -0.62 1.06 0.62
N ARG A 187 -0.53 0.26 1.69
CA ARG A 187 0.55 0.37 2.69
C ARG A 187 1.92 0.08 2.06
N GLU A 188 2.03 -1.00 1.28
CA GLU A 188 3.25 -1.36 0.56
C GLU A 188 3.66 -0.29 -0.47
N GLU A 189 2.71 0.28 -1.20
CA GLU A 189 2.98 1.38 -2.14
C GLU A 189 3.44 2.65 -1.41
N ARG A 190 2.79 3.00 -0.30
CA ARG A 190 3.18 4.15 0.54
C ARG A 190 4.59 3.97 1.09
N GLU A 191 4.92 2.80 1.63
CA GLU A 191 6.27 2.49 2.11
C GLU A 191 7.30 2.53 0.98
N ARG A 192 6.96 1.99 -0.19
CA ARG A 192 7.85 2.03 -1.37
C ARG A 192 8.13 3.47 -1.79
N ARG A 193 7.09 4.30 -1.92
CA ARG A 193 7.23 5.74 -2.23
C ARG A 193 8.07 6.46 -1.18
N GLN A 194 7.89 6.15 0.10
CA GLN A 194 8.67 6.74 1.18
C GLN A 194 10.16 6.35 1.07
N ARG A 195 10.46 5.06 0.86
CA ARG A 195 11.84 4.58 0.66
C ARG A 195 12.50 5.22 -0.55
N GLU A 196 11.78 5.27 -1.68
CA GLU A 196 12.25 5.94 -2.90
C GLU A 196 12.56 7.42 -2.63
N GLN A 197 11.70 8.14 -1.91
CA GLN A 197 11.94 9.54 -1.55
C GLN A 197 13.16 9.71 -0.63
N GLU A 198 13.30 8.86 0.38
CA GLU A 198 14.44 8.87 1.29
C GLU A 198 15.75 8.57 0.56
N ASP A 199 15.76 7.61 -0.36
CA ASP A 199 16.93 7.30 -1.18
C ASP A 199 17.31 8.48 -2.09
N HIS A 200 16.34 9.11 -2.75
CA HIS A 200 16.59 10.31 -3.54
C HIS A 200 17.10 11.47 -2.67
N GLN A 201 16.62 11.62 -1.43
CA GLN A 201 17.14 12.62 -0.50
C GLN A 201 18.58 12.31 -0.07
N ARG A 202 18.87 11.05 0.28
CA ARG A 202 20.23 10.59 0.64
C ARG A 202 21.21 10.82 -0.50
N GLN A 203 20.85 10.45 -1.73
CA GLN A 203 21.69 10.66 -2.92
C GLN A 203 21.96 12.15 -3.16
N ARG A 204 20.95 13.01 -3.10
CA ARG A 204 21.13 14.46 -3.24
C ARG A 204 22.02 15.05 -2.14
N GLN A 205 21.90 14.55 -0.91
CA GLN A 205 22.76 15.00 0.20
C GLN A 205 24.20 14.57 -0.02
N GLN A 206 24.44 13.32 -0.43
CA GLN A 206 25.78 12.82 -0.76
C GLN A 206 26.42 13.59 -1.91
N GLN A 207 25.67 13.90 -2.97
CA GLN A 207 26.15 14.72 -4.08
C GLN A 207 26.57 16.12 -3.61
N ARG A 208 25.72 16.80 -2.83
CA ARG A 208 26.06 18.12 -2.27
C ARG A 208 27.31 18.09 -1.40
N GLN A 209 27.44 17.08 -0.54
CA GLN A 209 28.63 16.92 0.30
C GLN A 209 29.89 16.62 -0.53
N ALA A 210 29.77 15.84 -1.60
CA ALA A 210 30.89 15.55 -2.48
C ALA A 210 31.33 16.81 -3.26
N GLU A 211 30.37 17.59 -3.75
CA GLU A 211 30.65 18.88 -4.40
C GLU A 211 31.30 19.89 -3.46
N GLU A 212 30.83 20.00 -2.22
CA GLU A 212 31.40 20.86 -1.19
C GLU A 212 32.84 20.44 -0.85
N ARG A 213 33.08 19.16 -0.60
CA ARG A 213 34.43 18.63 -0.38
C ARG A 213 35.35 18.89 -1.56
N ALA A 214 34.87 18.71 -2.79
CA ALA A 214 35.66 18.99 -3.99
C ALA A 214 35.98 20.48 -4.13
N ARG A 215 35.07 21.38 -3.73
CA ARG A 215 35.33 22.83 -3.68
C ARG A 215 36.37 23.17 -2.64
N GLU A 216 36.23 22.66 -1.42
CA GLU A 216 37.21 22.87 -0.35
C GLU A 216 38.60 22.34 -0.72
N GLU A 217 38.67 21.16 -1.35
CA GLU A 217 39.93 20.57 -1.80
C GLU A 217 40.59 21.44 -2.88
N ARG A 218 39.82 21.92 -3.86
CA ARG A 218 40.32 22.85 -4.88
C ARG A 218 40.80 24.16 -4.27
N GLU A 219 40.05 24.72 -3.33
CA GLU A 219 40.45 25.96 -2.65
C GLU A 219 41.73 25.77 -1.84
N ARG A 220 41.84 24.67 -1.10
CA ARG A 220 43.06 24.30 -0.37
C ARG A 220 44.24 24.10 -1.31
N ALA A 221 44.05 23.41 -2.44
CA ALA A 221 45.09 23.22 -3.43
C ALA A 221 45.56 24.55 -4.04
N LEU A 222 44.64 25.46 -4.35
CA LEU A 222 44.97 26.81 -4.83
C LEU A 222 45.72 27.62 -3.77
N GLN A 223 45.27 27.59 -2.51
CA GLN A 223 45.96 28.26 -1.41
C GLN A 223 47.37 27.69 -1.18
N ALA A 224 47.52 26.37 -1.22
CA ALA A 224 48.81 25.69 -1.07
C ALA A 224 49.76 26.06 -2.22
N ALA A 225 49.30 26.00 -3.46
CA ALA A 225 50.11 26.37 -4.62
C ALA A 225 50.51 27.85 -4.58
N ARG A 226 49.59 28.74 -4.16
CA ARG A 226 49.91 30.16 -3.96
C ARG A 226 50.97 30.35 -2.88
N ARG A 227 50.89 29.62 -1.77
CA ARG A 227 51.87 29.68 -0.69
C ARG A 227 53.23 29.16 -1.15
N GLU A 228 53.25 28.09 -1.93
CA GLU A 228 54.47 27.54 -2.52
C GLU A 228 55.16 28.55 -3.44
N HIS A 229 54.42 29.22 -4.32
CA HIS A 229 54.95 30.29 -5.19
C HIS A 229 55.57 31.44 -4.39
N LEU A 230 54.88 31.91 -3.34
CA LEU A 230 55.39 32.97 -2.48
C LEU A 230 56.69 32.54 -1.78
N ASN A 231 56.72 31.33 -1.22
CA ASN A 231 57.89 30.79 -0.55
C ASN A 231 59.07 30.62 -1.51
N ALA A 232 58.83 30.11 -2.72
CA ALA A 232 59.87 29.93 -3.74
C ALA A 232 60.52 31.26 -4.13
N HIS A 233 59.71 32.31 -4.35
CA HIS A 233 60.21 33.64 -4.63
C HIS A 233 60.97 34.26 -3.45
N TRP A 234 60.46 34.12 -2.22
CA TRP A 234 61.14 34.61 -1.03
C TRP A 234 62.50 33.94 -0.82
N GLN A 235 62.57 32.61 -0.95
CA GLN A 235 63.82 31.84 -0.77
C GLN A 235 64.86 32.08 -1.86
N ALA A 236 64.44 32.41 -3.08
CA ALA A 236 65.35 32.73 -4.17
C ALA A 236 66.06 34.09 -3.99
N LEU A 237 65.53 34.98 -3.13
CA LEU A 237 66.13 36.29 -2.87
C LEU A 237 67.35 36.17 -1.93
N PRO A 238 68.47 36.86 -2.24
CA PRO A 238 69.57 37.02 -1.28
C PRO A 238 69.13 37.73 0.00
N SER A 239 69.81 37.46 1.11
CA SER A 239 69.50 38.05 2.43
C SER A 239 69.37 39.58 2.42
N ALA A 240 70.24 40.28 1.67
CA ALA A 240 70.14 41.74 1.52
C ALA A 240 68.85 42.18 0.79
N ALA A 241 68.46 41.48 -0.28
CA ALA A 241 67.25 41.77 -1.04
C ALA A 241 65.96 41.42 -0.25
N GLN A 242 66.01 40.39 0.60
CA GLN A 242 64.92 40.06 1.52
C GLN A 242 64.67 41.20 2.52
N ALA A 243 65.74 41.75 3.11
CA ALA A 243 65.64 42.87 4.06
C ALA A 243 65.10 44.15 3.40
N GLU A 244 65.54 44.46 2.17
CA GLU A 244 65.01 45.60 1.41
C GLU A 244 63.53 45.44 1.06
N LEU A 245 63.11 44.23 0.67
CA LEU A 245 61.73 43.93 0.34
C LEU A 245 60.83 44.01 1.59
N GLU A 246 61.29 43.49 2.72
CA GLU A 246 60.59 43.62 4.00
C GLU A 246 60.42 45.09 4.43
N GLN A 247 61.49 45.90 4.35
CA GLN A 247 61.40 47.33 4.67
C GLN A 247 60.40 48.06 3.75
N ARG A 248 60.40 47.74 2.46
CA ARG A 248 59.45 48.31 1.49
C ARG A 248 58.01 47.90 1.78
N ALA A 249 57.79 46.64 2.17
CA ALA A 249 56.48 46.14 2.57
C ALA A 249 55.97 46.82 3.84
N LEU A 250 56.82 46.98 4.86
CA LEU A 250 56.48 47.65 6.11
C LEU A 250 56.22 49.15 5.94
N ALA A 251 56.95 49.82 5.05
CA ALA A 251 56.72 51.24 4.75
C ALA A 251 55.31 51.50 4.18
N GLN A 252 54.77 50.55 3.42
CA GLN A 252 53.42 50.59 2.84
C GLN A 252 52.31 50.14 3.80
N ALA A 253 52.65 49.74 5.03
CA ALA A 253 51.66 49.33 6.02
C ALA A 253 50.69 50.47 6.35
N SER A 254 49.39 50.16 6.37
CA SER A 254 48.33 51.05 6.87
C SER A 254 48.46 51.30 8.37
N ASP A 255 47.82 52.37 8.87
CA ASP A 255 47.85 52.69 10.29
C ASP A 255 47.27 51.58 11.18
N PHE A 256 46.27 50.85 10.67
CA PHE A 256 45.72 49.66 11.33
C PHE A 256 46.75 48.51 11.43
N GLN A 257 47.48 48.22 10.35
CA GLN A 257 48.53 47.19 10.36
C GLN A 257 49.72 47.59 11.26
N ARG A 258 50.08 48.88 11.29
CA ARG A 258 51.14 49.40 12.16
C ARG A 258 50.81 49.23 13.64
N ASP A 259 49.54 49.37 14.03
CA ASP A 259 49.10 49.13 15.42
C ASP A 259 49.33 47.66 15.84
N PHE A 260 49.02 46.68 14.99
CA PHE A 260 49.33 45.27 15.27
C PHE A 260 50.82 44.98 15.34
N LEU A 261 51.61 45.57 14.43
CA LEU A 261 53.06 45.39 14.40
C LEU A 261 53.75 45.90 15.67
N ARG A 262 53.18 46.91 16.36
CA ARG A 262 53.70 47.45 17.62
C ARG A 262 53.45 46.57 18.84
N ARG A 263 52.43 45.71 18.81
CA ARG A 263 51.98 44.94 19.98
C ARG A 263 52.76 43.64 20.21
N GLU A 264 53.62 43.27 19.25
CA GLU A 264 54.40 42.02 19.21
C GLU A 264 53.55 40.74 19.39
N GLY A 265 54.07 39.58 18.93
CA GLY A 265 53.37 38.29 19.02
C GLY A 265 52.75 37.77 17.71
N PRO A 266 51.96 36.68 17.76
CA PRO A 266 51.61 35.88 16.58
C PRO A 266 50.84 36.66 15.51
N VAL A 267 50.00 37.60 15.92
CA VAL A 267 49.24 38.47 15.00
C VAL A 267 50.15 39.48 14.32
N ALA A 268 51.15 40.01 15.03
CA ALA A 268 52.15 40.92 14.46
C ALA A 268 53.01 40.20 13.40
N GLU A 269 53.43 38.96 13.69
CA GLU A 269 54.17 38.11 12.74
C GLU A 269 53.34 37.78 11.49
N ALA A 270 52.08 37.38 11.66
CA ALA A 270 51.17 37.13 10.55
C ALA A 270 50.93 38.39 9.71
N THR A 271 50.83 39.56 10.35
CA THR A 271 50.65 40.86 9.67
C THR A 271 51.90 41.23 8.86
N ARG A 272 53.10 41.05 9.42
CA ARG A 272 54.38 41.26 8.73
C ARG A 272 54.50 40.33 7.53
N GLN A 273 54.22 39.03 7.71
CA GLN A 273 54.27 38.06 6.63
C GLN A 273 53.28 38.39 5.52
N ASN A 274 52.07 38.85 5.84
CA ASN A 274 51.07 39.24 4.85
C ASN A 274 51.54 40.44 4.01
N LEU A 275 52.17 41.45 4.63
CA LEU A 275 52.73 42.59 3.91
C LEU A 275 53.85 42.17 2.94
N ILE A 276 54.73 41.27 3.38
CA ILE A 276 55.79 40.71 2.54
C ILE A 276 55.18 39.92 1.37
N ASP A 277 54.23 39.04 1.65
CA ASP A 277 53.53 38.24 0.63
C ASP A 277 52.82 39.14 -0.41
N GLN A 278 52.22 40.26 0.02
CA GLN A 278 51.61 41.25 -0.88
C GLN A 278 52.63 41.92 -1.79
N GLU A 279 53.79 42.34 -1.25
CA GLU A 279 54.84 42.97 -2.04
C GLU A 279 55.47 41.97 -3.03
N ILE A 280 55.64 40.70 -2.64
CA ILE A 280 56.07 39.63 -3.57
C ILE A 280 55.05 39.46 -4.69
N LEU A 281 53.75 39.41 -4.41
CA LEU A 281 52.71 39.31 -5.46
C LEU A 281 52.64 40.54 -6.35
N ARG A 282 53.00 41.72 -5.84
CA ARG A 282 53.08 42.95 -6.63
C ARG A 282 54.21 42.89 -7.66
N LEU A 283 55.34 42.30 -7.29
CA LEU A 283 56.53 42.14 -8.16
C LEU A 283 56.46 40.89 -9.05
N HIS A 284 55.87 39.81 -8.53
CA HIS A 284 55.73 38.51 -9.17
C HIS A 284 54.28 38.02 -9.05
N PRO A 285 53.39 38.51 -9.92
CA PRO A 285 51.97 38.18 -9.88
C PRO A 285 51.74 36.67 -9.94
N TRP A 286 50.81 36.18 -9.12
CA TRP A 286 50.32 34.81 -9.23
C TRP A 286 49.67 34.62 -10.62
N PRO A 287 50.05 33.58 -11.38
CA PRO A 287 49.42 33.31 -12.67
C PRO A 287 47.94 32.96 -12.42
N ALA A 288 47.05 33.90 -12.72
CA ALA A 288 45.61 33.67 -12.66
C ALA A 288 45.20 32.77 -13.85
N GLY A 289 45.29 31.46 -13.66
CA GLY A 289 44.67 30.38 -14.43
C GLY A 289 44.61 30.52 -15.97
N THR A 290 45.49 29.79 -16.67
CA THR A 290 45.06 28.93 -17.79
C THR A 290 44.38 27.68 -17.26
#